data_AF-A0AB34SB40-F1
#
_entry.id   AF-A0AB34SB40-F1
#
_cell.length_a   1.000
_cell.length_b   1.000
_cell.length_c   1.000
_cell.angle_alpha   90.00
_cell.angle_beta   90.00
_cell.angle_gamma   90.00
#
_symmetry.space_group_name_H-M   'P 1'
#
loop_
_entity.id
_entity.type
_entity.pdbx_description
1 polymer ?
#
loop_
_entity_poly.entity_id
_entity_poly.type
_entity_poly.pdbx_seq_one_letter_code
_entity_poly.pdbx_strand_id
1 'polypeptide(L)'
;MHYATTLIAEISRQYDIRLQTLDKKHQENPSDYRTLAEYCAVLAAYLQKNLVTKRMEEVLWKDYSHLLEKKLQQKEQLSDYVKLIENELLLKRYESVEKYLNTISQKWPQQEEIYMLYLRYYFETRQGERLEELVEAIKNGSIYISKANRERLAFWQS
;
A
#
# COMPACT_ATOMS: atom_id res chain seq x y z
N MET A 1 24.57 -15.79 20.88
CA MET A 1 23.36 -15.60 20.04
C MET A 1 22.24 -14.79 20.72
N HIS A 2 22.35 -14.34 21.98
CA HIS A 2 21.25 -13.64 22.68
C HIS A 2 21.16 -12.13 22.42
N TYR A 3 22.29 -11.45 22.17
CA TYR A 3 22.30 -9.99 21.96
C TYR A 3 21.44 -9.52 20.78
N ALA A 4 21.46 -10.26 19.67
CA ALA A 4 20.65 -9.94 18.49
C ALA A 4 19.14 -10.09 18.77
N THR A 5 18.73 -11.13 19.52
CA THR A 5 17.33 -11.36 19.89
C THR A 5 16.83 -10.31 20.87
N THR A 6 17.65 -9.91 21.86
CA THR A 6 17.31 -8.84 22.81
C THR A 6 17.17 -7.49 22.10
N LEU A 7 18.06 -7.18 21.14
CA LEU A 7 17.98 -5.95 20.37
C LEU A 7 16.72 -5.88 19.50
N ILE A 8 16.36 -6.98 18.82
CA ILE A 8 15.13 -7.06 18.03
C ILE A 8 13.89 -6.86 18.92
N ALA A 9 13.84 -7.54 20.06
CA ALA A 9 12.72 -7.42 21.00
C ALA A 9 12.57 -6.00 21.55
N GLU A 10 13.68 -5.33 21.84
CA GLU A 10 13.68 -3.95 22.32
C GLU A 10 13.19 -2.97 21.24
N ILE A 11 13.62 -3.15 19.98
CA ILE A 11 13.14 -2.33 18.87
C ILE A 11 11.64 -2.53 18.65
N SER A 12 11.15 -3.77 18.61
CA SER A 12 9.71 -4.06 18.48
C SER A 12 8.91 -3.42 19.60
N ARG A 13 9.38 -3.52 20.86
CA ARG A 13 8.75 -2.88 22.02
C ARG A 13 8.65 -1.37 21.87
N GLN A 14 9.68 -0.71 21.34
CA GLN A 14 9.65 0.74 21.10
C GLN A 14 8.59 1.13 20.07
N TYR A 15 8.43 0.35 19.00
CA TYR A 15 7.35 0.54 18.03
C TYR A 15 5.99 0.34 18.68
N ASP A 16 5.80 -0.74 19.44
CA ASP A 16 4.51 -1.04 20.09
C ASP A 16 4.08 0.09 21.05
N ILE A 17 5.01 0.60 21.88
CA ILE A 17 4.76 1.74 22.78
C ILE A 17 4.37 3.00 21.98
N ARG A 18 5.07 3.27 20.87
CA ARG A 18 4.79 4.42 20.02
C ARG A 18 3.42 4.31 19.35
N LEU A 19 3.06 3.13 18.84
CA LEU A 19 1.75 2.86 18.23
C LEU A 19 0.63 3.02 19.27
N GLN A 20 0.80 2.48 20.49
CA GLN A 20 -0.18 2.68 21.57
C GLN A 20 -0.36 4.15 21.97
N THR A 21 0.72 4.93 21.96
CA THR A 21 0.66 6.37 22.26
C THR A 21 -0.08 7.13 21.16
N LEU A 22 0.17 6.79 19.90
CA LEU A 22 -0.51 7.39 18.74
C LEU A 22 -1.98 6.99 18.67
N ASP A 23 -2.31 5.75 19.01
CA ASP A 23 -3.69 5.27 19.08
C ASP A 23 -4.50 6.06 20.12
N LYS A 24 -3.97 6.25 21.33
CA LYS A 24 -4.61 7.09 22.36
C LYS A 24 -4.83 8.52 21.88
N LYS A 25 -3.81 9.16 21.31
CA LYS A 25 -3.93 10.53 20.75
C LYS A 25 -4.97 10.60 19.64
N HIS A 26 -5.03 9.58 18.79
CA HIS A 26 -6.03 9.52 17.72
C HIS A 26 -7.44 9.30 18.27
N GLN A 27 -7.62 8.54 19.35
CA GLN A 27 -8.91 8.38 20.03
C GLN A 27 -9.37 9.69 20.70
N GLU A 28 -8.44 10.44 21.30
CA GLU A 28 -8.71 11.74 21.91
C GLU A 28 -9.09 12.81 20.86
N ASN A 29 -8.46 12.76 19.68
CA ASN A 29 -8.77 13.66 18.57
C ASN A 29 -8.75 12.94 17.21
N PRO A 30 -9.86 12.28 16.83
CA PRO A 30 -9.93 11.49 15.59
C PRO A 30 -9.76 12.33 14.32
N SER A 31 -10.07 13.63 14.40
CA SER A 31 -9.98 14.57 13.28
C SER A 31 -8.59 15.16 13.09
N ASP A 32 -7.63 14.86 13.97
CA ASP A 32 -6.26 15.34 13.80
C ASP A 32 -5.51 14.56 12.71
N TYR A 33 -5.46 15.16 11.53
CA TYR A 33 -4.72 14.65 10.39
C TYR A 33 -3.23 14.43 10.68
N ARG A 34 -2.59 15.25 11.54
CA ARG A 34 -1.15 15.12 11.83
C ARG A 34 -0.87 13.85 12.61
N THR A 35 -1.64 13.62 13.67
CA THR A 35 -1.56 12.37 14.46
C THR A 35 -1.84 11.16 13.59
N LEU A 36 -2.86 11.22 12.72
CA LEU A 36 -3.19 10.12 11.81
C LEU A 36 -2.08 9.85 10.79
N ALA A 37 -1.50 10.90 10.21
CA ALA A 37 -0.38 10.77 9.27
C ALA A 37 0.87 10.19 9.94
N GLU A 38 1.18 10.63 11.18
CA GLU A 38 2.27 10.05 11.97
C GLU A 38 1.99 8.58 12.30
N TYR A 39 0.77 8.24 12.68
CA TYR A 39 0.38 6.86 12.97
C TYR A 39 0.60 5.95 11.75
N CYS A 40 0.09 6.34 10.57
CA CYS A 40 0.34 5.61 9.33
C CYS A 40 1.85 5.47 9.03
N ALA A 41 2.64 6.51 9.26
CA ALA A 41 4.08 6.48 8.97
C ALA A 41 4.84 5.53 9.91
N VAL A 42 4.52 5.53 11.20
CA VAL A 42 5.15 4.64 12.19
C VAL A 42 4.76 3.19 11.93
N LEU A 43 3.49 2.93 11.62
CA LEU A 43 3.01 1.59 11.33
C LEU A 43 3.62 1.03 10.04
N ALA A 44 3.68 1.83 8.97
CA ALA A 44 4.37 1.44 7.74
C ALA A 44 5.86 1.14 7.98
N ALA A 45 6.54 1.96 8.79
CA ALA A 45 7.93 1.72 9.14
C ALA A 45 8.11 0.44 9.95
N TYR A 46 7.17 0.10 10.84
CA TYR A 46 7.24 -1.14 11.61
C TYR A 46 7.07 -2.38 10.72
N LEU A 47 6.10 -2.34 9.82
CA LEU A 47 5.82 -3.41 8.85
C LEU A 47 7.02 -3.67 7.92
N GLN A 48 7.74 -2.63 7.51
CA GLN A 48 8.94 -2.78 6.66
C GLN A 48 10.14 -3.44 7.37
N LYS A 49 10.17 -3.46 8.70
CA LYS A 49 11.31 -4.01 9.46
C LYS A 49 11.23 -5.52 9.63
N ASN A 50 10.09 -6.16 9.32
CA ASN A 50 9.87 -7.61 9.46
C ASN A 50 10.29 -8.16 10.85
N LEU A 51 10.01 -7.39 11.92
CA LEU A 51 10.39 -7.74 13.30
C LEU A 51 9.27 -8.43 14.08
N VAL A 52 8.12 -8.64 13.44
CA VAL A 52 6.90 -9.15 14.03
C VAL A 52 6.59 -10.54 13.50
N THR A 53 5.86 -11.34 14.28
CA THR A 53 5.41 -12.66 13.81
C THR A 53 4.40 -12.51 12.67
N LYS A 54 4.32 -13.48 11.76
CA LYS A 54 3.36 -13.47 10.63
C LYS A 54 1.91 -13.19 11.04
N ARG A 55 1.46 -13.77 12.17
CA ARG A 55 0.11 -13.52 12.70
C ARG A 55 -0.08 -12.05 13.10
N MET A 56 0.93 -11.43 13.69
CA MET A 56 0.89 -10.01 14.05
C MET A 56 0.98 -9.12 12.80
N GLU A 57 1.79 -9.48 11.80
CA GLU A 57 1.87 -8.76 10.52
C GLU A 57 0.50 -8.64 9.86
N GLU A 58 -0.27 -9.73 9.79
CA GLU A 58 -1.62 -9.71 9.22
C GLU A 58 -2.56 -8.74 9.95
N VAL A 59 -2.45 -8.61 11.27
CA VAL A 59 -3.23 -7.66 12.06
C VAL A 59 -2.79 -6.23 11.75
N LEU A 60 -1.48 -5.98 11.78
CA LEU A 60 -0.91 -4.66 11.51
C LEU A 60 -1.21 -4.17 10.08
N TRP A 61 -1.23 -5.05 9.08
CA TRP A 61 -1.62 -4.70 7.71
C TRP A 61 -3.11 -4.33 7.61
N LYS A 62 -3.99 -5.01 8.37
CA LYS A 62 -5.42 -4.66 8.43
C LYS A 62 -5.62 -3.31 9.12
N ASP A 63 -4.94 -3.08 10.22
CA ASP A 63 -4.97 -1.79 10.94
C ASP A 63 -4.44 -0.66 10.05
N TYR A 64 -3.37 -0.92 9.31
CA TYR A 64 -2.81 0.03 8.36
C TYR A 64 -3.80 0.39 7.25
N SER A 65 -4.54 -0.60 6.74
CA SER A 65 -5.63 -0.37 5.78
C SER A 65 -6.67 0.61 6.32
N HIS A 66 -7.18 0.34 7.53
CA HIS A 66 -8.19 1.17 8.18
C HIS A 66 -7.71 2.60 8.44
N LEU A 67 -6.45 2.77 8.85
CA LEU A 67 -5.87 4.10 9.06
C LEU A 67 -5.72 4.87 7.74
N LEU A 68 -5.33 4.20 6.65
CA LEU A 68 -5.27 4.82 5.33
C LEU A 68 -6.66 5.24 4.83
N GLU A 69 -7.68 4.41 5.01
CA GLU A 69 -9.06 4.75 4.66
C GLU A 69 -9.55 5.98 5.43
N LYS A 70 -9.32 6.05 6.74
CA LYS A 70 -9.61 7.24 7.56
C LYS A 70 -8.86 8.47 7.07
N LYS A 71 -7.59 8.31 6.67
CA LYS A 71 -6.77 9.41 6.18
C LYS A 71 -7.32 9.95 4.87
N LEU A 72 -7.77 9.07 3.98
CA LEU A 72 -8.43 9.41 2.73
C LEU A 72 -9.78 10.10 2.94
N GLN A 73 -10.56 9.72 3.97
CA GLN A 73 -11.80 10.42 4.34
C GLN A 73 -11.57 11.87 4.75
N GLN A 74 -10.42 12.19 5.38
CA GLN A 74 -10.07 13.56 5.75
C GLN A 74 -9.46 14.34 4.57
N LYS A 75 -8.56 13.69 3.83
CA LYS A 75 -7.86 14.30 2.71
C LYS A 75 -7.47 13.24 1.69
N GLU A 76 -8.10 13.31 0.53
CA GLU A 76 -7.79 12.43 -0.57
C GLU A 76 -6.45 12.80 -1.21
N GLN A 77 -5.52 11.85 -1.22
CA GLN A 77 -4.22 11.98 -1.87
C GLN A 77 -3.94 10.70 -2.65
N LEU A 78 -3.48 10.84 -3.89
CA LEU A 78 -3.14 9.69 -4.73
C LEU A 78 -2.13 8.76 -4.04
N SER A 79 -1.10 9.33 -3.41
CA SER A 79 -0.07 8.54 -2.72
C SER A 79 -0.61 7.71 -1.56
N ASP A 80 -1.70 8.11 -0.92
CA ASP A 80 -2.36 7.33 0.13
C ASP A 80 -3.24 6.23 -0.49
N TYR A 81 -3.90 6.49 -1.63
CA TYR A 81 -4.61 5.46 -2.38
C TYR A 81 -3.68 4.37 -2.92
N VAL A 82 -2.51 4.75 -3.46
CA VAL A 82 -1.51 3.80 -3.96
C VAL A 82 -1.09 2.85 -2.83
N LYS A 83 -0.72 3.40 -1.66
CA LYS A 83 -0.36 2.59 -0.48
C LYS A 83 -1.50 1.68 -0.03
N LEU A 84 -2.74 2.17 -0.07
CA LEU A 84 -3.92 1.40 0.30
C LEU A 84 -4.14 0.23 -0.67
N ILE A 85 -4.04 0.47 -1.97
CA ILE A 85 -4.19 -0.57 -3.00
C ILE A 85 -3.08 -1.62 -2.87
N GLU A 86 -1.83 -1.19 -2.70
CA GLU A 86 -0.71 -2.11 -2.48
C GLU A 86 -0.92 -2.98 -1.25
N ASN A 87 -1.41 -2.39 -0.15
CA ASN A 87 -1.74 -3.12 1.06
C ASN A 87 -2.90 -4.11 0.85
N GLU A 88 -3.98 -3.70 0.18
CA GLU A 88 -5.13 -4.56 -0.08
C GLU A 88 -4.79 -5.71 -1.05
N LEU A 89 -3.87 -5.50 -2.02
CA LEU A 89 -3.28 -6.56 -2.83
C LEU A 89 -2.51 -7.57 -1.97
N LEU A 90 -1.68 -7.11 -1.03
CA LEU A 90 -0.99 -8.00 -0.08
C LEU A 90 -1.95 -8.83 0.77
N LEU A 91 -3.06 -8.21 1.20
CA LEU A 91 -4.14 -8.87 1.94
C LEU A 91 -5.07 -9.71 1.05
N LYS A 92 -4.84 -9.75 -0.27
CA LYS A 92 -5.65 -10.44 -1.28
C LYS A 92 -7.13 -10.03 -1.29
N ARG A 93 -7.41 -8.77 -0.95
CA ARG A 93 -8.76 -8.19 -0.93
C ARG A 93 -9.09 -7.54 -2.28
N TYR A 94 -9.21 -8.39 -3.30
CA TYR A 94 -9.31 -7.95 -4.69
C TYR A 94 -10.54 -7.09 -5.01
N GLU A 95 -11.67 -7.30 -4.32
CA GLU A 95 -12.87 -6.47 -4.46
C GLU A 95 -12.61 -5.00 -4.05
N SER A 96 -11.91 -4.80 -2.92
CA SER A 96 -11.50 -3.46 -2.47
C SER A 96 -10.55 -2.83 -3.48
N VAL A 97 -9.58 -3.60 -3.98
CA VAL A 97 -8.58 -3.13 -4.95
C VAL A 97 -9.25 -2.62 -6.22
N GLU A 98 -10.21 -3.37 -6.79
CA GLU A 98 -10.93 -2.94 -8.00
C GLU A 98 -11.69 -1.63 -7.76
N LYS A 99 -12.38 -1.51 -6.62
CA LYS A 99 -13.08 -0.27 -6.25
C LYS A 99 -12.14 0.93 -6.17
N TYR A 100 -10.98 0.77 -5.52
CA TYR A 100 -10.00 1.83 -5.37
C TYR A 100 -9.32 2.18 -6.70
N LEU A 101 -8.99 1.19 -7.53
CA LEU A 101 -8.44 1.37 -8.87
C LEU A 101 -9.39 2.18 -9.77
N ASN A 102 -10.69 1.87 -9.74
CA ASN A 102 -11.72 2.61 -10.47
C ASN A 102 -11.85 4.05 -9.96
N THR A 103 -11.71 4.26 -8.65
CA THR A 103 -11.77 5.59 -8.04
C THR A 103 -10.58 6.45 -8.49
N ILE A 104 -9.35 5.91 -8.44
CA ILE A 104 -8.17 6.69 -8.80
C ILE A 104 -8.03 6.91 -10.30
N SER A 105 -8.47 5.97 -11.15
CA SER A 105 -8.42 6.14 -12.61
C SER A 105 -9.34 7.28 -13.08
N GLN A 106 -10.49 7.47 -12.43
CA GLN A 106 -11.40 8.59 -12.71
C GLN A 106 -10.85 9.93 -12.20
N LYS A 107 -10.23 9.95 -11.01
CA LYS A 107 -9.74 11.18 -10.38
C LYS A 107 -8.38 11.64 -10.90
N TRP A 108 -7.48 10.71 -11.24
CA TRP A 108 -6.11 11.00 -11.65
C TRP A 108 -5.68 10.24 -12.92
N PRO A 109 -6.40 10.40 -14.06
CA PRO A 109 -6.20 9.58 -15.25
C PRO A 109 -4.81 9.68 -15.90
N GLN A 110 -4.03 10.72 -15.60
CA GLN A 110 -2.72 10.97 -16.22
C GLN A 110 -1.53 10.34 -15.47
N GLN A 111 -1.79 9.57 -14.41
CA GLN A 111 -0.74 9.07 -13.52
C GLN A 111 -0.31 7.67 -13.90
N GLU A 112 0.96 7.53 -14.32
CA GLU A 112 1.50 6.25 -14.81
C GLU A 112 1.47 5.12 -13.76
N GLU A 113 1.56 5.48 -12.49
CA GLU A 113 1.53 4.55 -11.35
C GLU A 113 0.22 3.74 -11.30
N ILE A 114 -0.89 4.31 -11.77
CA ILE A 114 -2.20 3.64 -11.81
C ILE A 114 -2.14 2.42 -12.73
N TYR A 115 -1.50 2.53 -13.89
CA TYR A 115 -1.38 1.40 -14.83
C TYR A 115 -0.51 0.29 -14.26
N MET A 116 0.53 0.63 -13.49
CA MET A 116 1.35 -0.37 -12.79
C MET A 116 0.53 -1.14 -11.75
N LEU A 117 -0.39 -0.46 -11.05
CA LEU A 117 -1.31 -1.13 -10.12
C LEU A 117 -2.34 -2.02 -10.85
N TYR A 118 -2.89 -1.58 -12.00
CA TYR A 118 -3.76 -2.43 -12.82
C TYR A 118 -3.05 -3.67 -13.34
N LEU A 119 -1.81 -3.55 -13.83
CA LEU A 119 -1.00 -4.68 -14.28
C LEU A 119 -0.83 -5.70 -13.16
N ARG A 120 -0.46 -5.24 -11.96
CA ARG A 120 -0.31 -6.11 -10.79
C ARG A 120 -1.64 -6.77 -10.41
N TYR A 121 -2.73 -6.02 -10.40
CA TYR A 121 -4.06 -6.54 -10.10
C TYR A 121 -4.51 -7.62 -11.10
N TYR A 122 -4.36 -7.39 -12.40
CA TYR A 122 -4.71 -8.38 -13.43
C TYR A 122 -3.83 -9.62 -13.38
N PHE A 123 -2.54 -9.45 -13.07
CA PHE A 123 -1.62 -10.57 -12.86
C PHE A 123 -2.05 -11.43 -11.66
N GLU A 124 -2.31 -10.82 -10.50
CA GLU A 124 -2.68 -11.55 -9.28
C GLU A 124 -4.07 -12.22 -9.38
N THR A 125 -5.00 -11.62 -10.13
CA THR A 125 -6.35 -12.16 -10.36
C THR A 125 -6.45 -13.08 -11.58
N ARG A 126 -5.33 -13.36 -12.28
CA ARG A 126 -5.26 -14.20 -13.49
C ARG A 126 -6.16 -13.74 -14.63
N GLN A 127 -6.36 -12.43 -14.77
CA GLN A 127 -7.12 -11.82 -15.87
C GLN A 127 -6.22 -11.61 -17.10
N GLY A 128 -5.82 -12.72 -17.74
CA GLY A 128 -4.84 -12.72 -18.85
C GLY A 128 -5.22 -11.80 -20.00
N GLU A 129 -6.47 -11.84 -20.46
CA GLU A 129 -6.96 -11.01 -21.57
C GLU A 129 -6.78 -9.50 -21.28
N ARG A 130 -7.19 -9.04 -20.09
CA ARG A 130 -7.04 -7.63 -19.69
C ARG A 130 -5.59 -7.22 -19.47
N LEU A 131 -4.75 -8.16 -19.02
CA LEU A 131 -3.32 -7.93 -18.88
C LEU A 131 -2.68 -7.69 -20.25
N GLU A 132 -3.00 -8.52 -21.24
CA GLU A 132 -2.51 -8.40 -22.61
C GLU A 132 -2.97 -7.09 -23.25
N GLU A 133 -4.26 -6.75 -23.15
CA GLU A 133 -4.82 -5.49 -23.65
C GLU A 133 -4.08 -4.27 -23.07
N LEU A 134 -3.84 -4.26 -21.75
CA LEU A 134 -3.15 -3.15 -21.09
C LEU A 134 -1.68 -3.06 -21.51
N VAL A 135 -1.00 -4.19 -21.66
CA VAL A 135 0.37 -4.27 -22.15
C VAL A 135 0.47 -3.78 -23.60
N GLU A 136 -0.47 -4.16 -24.46
CA GLU A 136 -0.52 -3.70 -25.85
C GLU A 136 -0.78 -2.20 -25.95
N ALA A 137 -1.71 -1.66 -25.14
CA ALA A 137 -1.97 -0.22 -25.07
C ALA A 137 -0.71 0.57 -24.66
N ILE A 138 0.05 0.03 -23.71
CA ILE A 138 1.35 0.58 -23.30
C ILE A 138 2.38 0.52 -24.45
N LYS A 139 2.48 -0.62 -25.15
CA LYS A 139 3.43 -0.82 -26.27
C LYS A 139 3.13 0.08 -27.46
N ASN A 140 1.84 0.23 -27.79
CA ASN A 140 1.36 1.02 -28.92
C ASN A 140 1.42 2.53 -28.65
N GLY A 141 1.81 2.95 -27.44
CA GLY A 141 1.98 4.35 -27.07
C GLY A 141 0.67 5.09 -26.79
N SER A 142 -0.46 4.38 -26.69
CA SER A 142 -1.74 4.98 -26.27
C SER A 142 -1.74 5.31 -24.78
N ILE A 143 -0.92 4.61 -23.98
CA ILE A 143 -0.66 4.90 -22.58
C ILE A 143 0.81 5.29 -22.41
N TYR A 144 1.05 6.49 -21.87
CA TYR A 144 2.40 6.93 -21.54
C TYR A 144 2.87 6.26 -20.24
N ILE A 145 4.00 5.56 -20.31
CA ILE A 145 4.78 5.15 -19.14
C ILE A 145 6.26 5.52 -19.32
N SER A 146 6.90 5.87 -18.21
CA SER A 146 8.32 6.17 -18.12
C SER A 146 9.20 4.99 -18.57
N LYS A 147 10.42 5.31 -19.02
CA LYS A 147 11.40 4.33 -19.48
C LYS A 147 11.69 3.26 -18.41
N ALA A 148 11.78 3.66 -17.15
CA ALA A 148 11.99 2.75 -16.02
C ALA A 148 10.86 1.71 -15.88
N ASN A 149 9.61 2.12 -16.07
CA ASN A 149 8.47 1.22 -16.01
C ASN A 149 8.39 0.31 -17.25
N ARG A 150 8.83 0.77 -18.42
CA ARG A 150 8.98 -0.10 -19.61
C ARG A 150 10.02 -1.19 -19.41
N GLU A 151 11.17 -0.85 -18.83
CA GLU A 151 12.23 -1.82 -18.53
C GLU A 151 11.74 -2.87 -17.53
N ARG A 152 10.99 -2.44 -16.50
CA ARG A 152 10.32 -3.36 -15.57
C ARG A 152 9.36 -4.28 -16.32
N LEU A 153 8.51 -3.77 -17.21
CA LEU A 153 7.57 -4.62 -17.96
C LEU A 153 8.27 -5.59 -18.91
N ALA A 154 9.35 -5.17 -19.57
CA ALA A 154 10.13 -6.02 -20.45
C ALA A 154 10.73 -7.23 -19.71
N PHE A 155 11.19 -7.03 -18.46
CA PHE A 155 11.68 -8.12 -17.61
C PHE A 155 10.60 -9.17 -17.29
N TRP A 156 9.33 -8.79 -17.23
CA TRP A 156 8.24 -9.73 -16.94
C TRP A 156 7.80 -10.54 -18.17
N GLN A 157 8.28 -10.16 -19.36
CA GLN A 157 7.99 -10.81 -20.64
C GLN A 157 9.11 -11.76 -21.12
N SER A 158 10.28 -11.72 -20.47
CA SER A 158 11.41 -12.62 -20.72
C SER A 158 11.37 -13.86 -19.85
#